data_AF-A0A558ZYG2-F1
#
_entry.id   AF-A0A558ZYG2-F1
#
_cell.length_a   1.000
_cell.length_b   1.000
_cell.length_c   1.000
_cell.angle_alpha   90.00
_cell.angle_beta   90.00
_cell.angle_gamma   90.00
#
_symmetry.space_group_name_H-M   'P 1'
#
loop_
_entity.id
_entity.type
_entity.pdbx_description
1 polymer ?
#
loop_
_entity_poly.entity_id
_entity_poly.type
_entity_poly.pdbx_seq_one_letter_code
_entity_poly.pdbx_strand_id
1 'polypeptide(L)'
;SGHEAPVRAYLREKLTPHVDEVVTDGLGGIFGIKHSEAADAPRVLVASHMDEVGFMVSEIKPDGTFRVVEIGGWNPMVVSSQRFKLLTRDGHEIPVISGSVPPHLTREKGGPTMPAIADIVFDGGFADKAEAESFGIRPGDTIVPDSSAILTANEKNIISKAWDNRYGVLMVSELAEALSGQKLGNELYLGS
;
A
#
# COMPACT_ATOMS: atom_id res chain seq x y z
N SER A 1 -1.86 4.36 2.33
CA SER A 1 -1.81 5.83 2.28
C SER A 1 -1.31 6.37 3.63
N GLY A 2 -0.28 7.22 3.65
CA GLY A 2 0.39 7.79 4.83
C GLY A 2 1.63 7.06 5.33
N HIS A 3 2.05 5.95 4.70
CA HIS A 3 3.19 5.12 5.12
C HIS A 3 4.08 4.69 3.93
N GLU A 4 4.29 5.60 2.98
CA GLU A 4 4.95 5.32 1.68
C GLU A 4 6.48 5.36 1.75
N ALA A 5 7.07 5.65 2.92
CA ALA A 5 8.50 5.91 3.05
C ALA A 5 9.41 4.82 2.44
N PRO A 6 9.14 3.51 2.61
CA PRO A 6 9.95 2.47 1.97
C PRO A 6 9.90 2.52 0.43
N VAL A 7 8.72 2.79 -0.13
CA VAL A 7 8.51 2.91 -1.59
C VAL A 7 9.18 4.14 -2.15
N ARG A 8 9.07 5.26 -1.42
CA ARG A 8 9.72 6.51 -1.78
C ARG A 8 11.22 6.37 -1.77
N ALA A 9 11.79 5.64 -0.80
CA ALA A 9 13.21 5.37 -0.75
C ALA A 9 13.67 4.57 -1.98
N TYR A 10 12.93 3.51 -2.34
CA TYR A 10 13.17 2.75 -3.56
C TYR A 10 13.10 3.63 -4.81
N LEU A 11 12.05 4.44 -4.96
CA LEU A 11 11.87 5.29 -6.14
C LEU A 11 12.96 6.37 -6.23
N ARG A 12 13.37 6.95 -5.09
CA ARG A 12 14.50 7.89 -5.04
C ARG A 12 15.78 7.25 -5.57
N GLU A 13 16.12 6.05 -5.10
CA GLU A 13 17.30 5.31 -5.54
C GLU A 13 17.27 5.08 -7.05
N LYS A 14 16.10 4.71 -7.59
CA LYS A 14 15.93 4.43 -9.02
C LYS A 14 15.93 5.69 -9.90
N LEU A 15 15.38 6.81 -9.43
CA LEU A 15 15.30 8.04 -10.23
C LEU A 15 16.62 8.81 -10.24
N THR A 16 17.30 8.91 -9.10
CA THR A 16 18.46 9.82 -8.90
C THR A 16 19.54 9.71 -9.99
N PRO A 17 19.91 8.53 -10.51
CA PRO A 17 20.95 8.42 -11.54
C PRO A 17 20.55 8.94 -12.93
N HIS A 18 19.25 9.17 -13.18
CA HIS A 18 18.70 9.37 -14.53
C HIS A 18 18.07 10.76 -14.74
N VAL A 19 17.96 11.54 -13.68
CA VAL A 19 17.32 12.86 -13.64
C VAL A 19 18.30 13.92 -13.16
N ASP A 20 18.00 15.18 -13.45
CA ASP A 20 18.87 16.32 -13.13
C ASP A 20 18.63 16.82 -11.69
N GLU A 21 17.39 16.71 -11.21
CA GLU A 21 16.97 17.09 -9.87
C GLU A 21 15.96 16.07 -9.31
N VAL A 22 15.98 15.87 -7.99
CA VAL A 22 14.93 15.13 -7.27
C VAL A 22 14.30 16.04 -6.21
N VAL A 23 13.01 16.30 -6.36
CA VAL A 23 12.21 17.11 -5.42
C VAL A 23 11.23 16.24 -4.65
N THR A 24 10.81 16.72 -3.48
CA THR A 24 9.74 16.12 -2.69
C THR A 24 8.75 17.17 -2.24
N ASP A 25 7.49 16.78 -2.07
CA ASP A 25 6.49 17.63 -1.43
C ASP A 25 6.47 17.42 0.10
N GLY A 26 5.64 18.20 0.80
CA GLY A 26 5.47 18.10 2.25
C GLY A 26 4.58 16.94 2.72
N LEU A 27 3.99 16.18 1.80
CA LEU A 27 3.08 15.06 2.08
C LEU A 27 3.71 13.69 1.81
N GLY A 28 4.87 13.67 1.17
CA GLY A 28 5.64 12.46 0.90
C GLY A 28 5.72 12.06 -0.57
N GLY A 29 5.25 12.89 -1.51
CA GLY A 29 5.50 12.73 -2.93
C GLY A 29 6.96 13.00 -3.30
N ILE A 30 7.42 12.39 -4.39
CA ILE A 30 8.78 12.47 -4.91
C ILE A 30 8.74 12.54 -6.45
N PHE A 31 9.46 13.51 -7.02
CA PHE A 31 9.55 13.68 -8.46
C PHE A 31 11.00 13.89 -8.88
N GLY A 32 11.43 13.12 -9.88
CA GLY A 32 12.62 13.40 -10.66
C GLY A 32 12.30 14.38 -11.78
N ILE A 33 13.19 15.33 -12.03
CA ILE A 33 13.05 16.36 -13.05
C ILE A 33 14.16 16.19 -14.08
N LYS A 34 13.80 16.12 -15.36
CA LYS A 34 14.72 16.31 -16.48
C LYS A 34 14.48 17.68 -17.10
N HIS A 35 15.49 18.53 -17.02
CA HIS A 35 15.39 19.90 -17.52
C HIS A 35 15.52 19.93 -19.05
N SER A 36 14.74 20.80 -19.69
CA SER A 36 14.92 21.10 -21.11
C SER A 36 15.87 22.27 -21.30
N GLU A 37 16.68 22.21 -22.36
CA GLU A 37 17.48 23.35 -22.83
C GLU A 37 16.65 24.35 -23.67
N ALA A 38 15.42 24.00 -24.05
CA ALA A 38 14.55 24.87 -24.85
C ALA A 38 13.86 25.92 -23.98
N ALA A 39 13.95 27.20 -24.36
CA ALA A 39 13.44 28.33 -23.59
C ALA A 39 11.93 28.26 -23.28
N ASP A 40 11.14 27.72 -24.21
CA ASP A 40 9.67 27.60 -24.11
C ASP A 40 9.22 26.13 -24.08
N ALA A 41 10.02 25.26 -23.46
CA ALA A 41 9.71 23.83 -23.36
C ALA A 41 8.38 23.60 -22.61
N PRO A 42 7.44 22.80 -23.16
CA PRO A 42 6.24 22.42 -22.43
C PRO A 42 6.61 21.56 -21.21
N ARG A 43 5.83 21.69 -20.13
CA ARG A 43 5.96 20.84 -18.94
C ARG A 43 5.09 19.60 -19.07
N VAL A 44 5.69 18.44 -18.87
CA VAL A 44 4.99 17.15 -18.90
C VAL A 44 5.18 16.47 -17.55
N LEU A 45 4.08 16.01 -16.96
CA LEU A 45 4.08 15.24 -15.72
C LEU A 45 3.63 13.80 -16.02
N VAL A 46 4.48 12.85 -15.66
CA VAL A 46 4.13 11.43 -15.61
C VAL A 46 4.13 11.02 -14.15
N ALA A 47 2.93 10.78 -13.62
CA ALA A 47 2.72 10.48 -12.21
C ALA A 47 2.14 9.06 -12.04
N SER A 48 2.55 8.42 -10.96
CA SER A 48 1.94 7.21 -10.39
C SER A 48 1.64 7.47 -8.91
N HIS A 49 1.16 6.47 -8.15
CA HIS A 49 1.03 6.62 -6.71
C HIS A 49 1.69 5.44 -5.98
N MET A 50 2.33 5.76 -4.84
CA MET A 50 3.08 4.78 -4.04
C MET A 50 2.22 4.03 -3.05
N ASP A 51 1.10 4.62 -2.64
CA ASP A 51 0.26 4.03 -1.63
C ASP A 51 -0.48 2.80 -2.15
N GLU A 52 -0.85 1.93 -1.21
CA GLU A 52 -1.73 0.80 -1.48
C GLU A 52 -2.90 0.85 -0.49
N VAL A 53 -3.98 0.16 -0.86
CA VAL A 53 -5.14 -0.03 0.01
C VAL A 53 -4.76 -0.89 1.22
N GLY A 54 -5.41 -0.61 2.35
CA GLY A 54 -5.16 -1.33 3.59
C GLY A 54 -6.21 -0.99 4.63
N PHE A 55 -5.86 -1.18 5.88
CA PHE A 55 -6.68 -0.84 7.03
C PHE A 55 -5.83 -0.13 8.09
N MET A 56 -6.50 0.54 9.03
CA MET A 56 -5.87 1.14 10.19
C MET A 56 -6.53 0.59 11.45
N VAL A 57 -5.75 0.20 12.44
CA VAL A 57 -6.27 -0.19 13.76
C VAL A 57 -6.99 1.01 14.37
N SER A 58 -8.28 0.87 14.66
CA SER A 58 -9.08 1.88 15.34
C SER A 58 -9.24 1.57 16.83
N GLU A 59 -9.31 0.30 17.19
CA GLU A 59 -9.45 -0.16 18.57
C GLU A 59 -8.78 -1.52 18.76
N ILE A 60 -8.10 -1.69 19.89
CA ILE A 60 -7.69 -3.00 20.42
C ILE A 60 -8.72 -3.39 21.49
N LYS A 61 -9.44 -4.49 21.25
CA LYS A 61 -10.49 -4.99 22.14
C LYS A 61 -9.90 -5.68 23.37
N PRO A 62 -10.70 -5.85 24.45
CA PRO A 62 -10.26 -6.57 25.64
C PRO A 62 -9.76 -7.99 25.38
N ASP A 63 -10.28 -8.66 24.34
CA ASP A 63 -9.92 -10.02 23.92
C ASP A 63 -8.67 -10.08 23.00
N GLY A 64 -7.95 -8.97 22.82
CA GLY A 64 -6.75 -8.92 21.99
C GLY A 64 -7.01 -8.76 20.49
N THR A 65 -8.28 -8.80 20.04
CA THR A 65 -8.63 -8.59 18.63
C THR A 65 -8.76 -7.12 18.26
N PHE A 66 -8.76 -6.82 16.96
CA PHE A 66 -8.75 -5.45 16.45
C PHE A 66 -10.05 -5.08 15.73
N ARG A 67 -10.52 -3.85 15.97
CA ARG A 67 -11.37 -3.12 15.03
C ARG A 67 -10.50 -2.27 14.12
N VAL A 68 -10.98 -2.08 12.90
CA VAL A 68 -10.26 -1.32 11.88
C VAL A 68 -11.17 -0.32 11.17
N VAL A 69 -10.55 0.66 10.54
CA VAL A 69 -11.15 1.48 9.49
C VAL A 69 -10.42 1.20 8.17
N GLU A 70 -11.14 1.22 7.05
CA GLU A 70 -10.51 1.09 5.73
C GLU A 70 -9.62 2.30 5.38
N ILE A 71 -8.49 2.02 4.74
CA ILE A 71 -7.69 3.00 4.01
C ILE A 71 -7.85 2.67 2.52
N GLY A 72 -8.57 3.52 1.80
CA GLY A 72 -8.93 3.30 0.40
C GLY A 72 -10.21 2.47 0.22
N GLY A 73 -10.58 2.19 -1.03
CA GLY A 73 -11.80 1.48 -1.36
C GLY A 73 -11.64 -0.04 -1.29
N TRP A 74 -12.50 -0.71 -0.53
CA TRP A 74 -12.49 -2.16 -0.37
C TRP A 74 -13.84 -2.78 -0.70
N ASN A 75 -13.82 -3.94 -1.38
CA ASN A 75 -14.98 -4.80 -1.48
C ASN A 75 -15.01 -5.74 -0.26
N PRO A 76 -16.04 -5.69 0.61
CA PRO A 76 -16.09 -6.52 1.82
C PRO A 76 -15.98 -8.03 1.56
N MET A 77 -16.38 -8.50 0.38
CA MET A 77 -16.29 -9.93 0.01
C MET A 77 -14.86 -10.45 -0.07
N VAL A 78 -13.89 -9.59 -0.38
CA VAL A 78 -12.49 -10.02 -0.55
C VAL A 78 -11.68 -9.84 0.73
N VAL A 79 -12.30 -9.39 1.82
CA VAL A 79 -11.60 -9.14 3.08
C VAL A 79 -11.66 -10.36 3.99
N SER A 80 -12.76 -11.11 4.01
CA SER A 80 -12.96 -12.22 4.95
C SER A 80 -11.96 -13.36 4.76
N SER A 81 -11.44 -13.89 5.87
CA SER A 81 -10.52 -15.04 5.89
C SER A 81 -9.26 -14.85 5.03
N GLN A 82 -8.72 -13.63 5.00
CA GLN A 82 -7.47 -13.29 4.32
C GLN A 82 -6.36 -13.02 5.32
N ARG A 83 -5.12 -13.24 4.88
CA ARG A 83 -3.91 -12.93 5.65
C ARG A 83 -3.46 -11.50 5.40
N PHE A 84 -2.97 -10.87 6.46
CA PHE A 84 -2.51 -9.51 6.50
C PHE A 84 -1.24 -9.39 7.35
N LYS A 85 -0.57 -8.25 7.21
CA LYS A 85 0.53 -7.82 8.07
C LYS A 85 0.15 -6.51 8.74
N LEU A 86 0.24 -6.46 10.06
CA LEU A 86 0.17 -5.23 10.83
C LEU A 86 1.56 -4.64 10.94
N LEU A 87 1.71 -3.38 10.56
CA LEU A 87 2.93 -2.61 10.61
C LEU A 87 2.85 -1.66 11.81
N THR A 88 3.66 -1.96 12.82
CA THR A 88 3.80 -1.13 14.02
C THR A 88 4.68 0.09 13.74
N ARG A 89 4.54 1.13 14.56
CA ARG A 89 5.33 2.38 14.44
C ARG A 89 6.85 2.20 14.53
N ASP A 90 7.32 1.16 15.21
CA ASP A 90 8.75 0.84 15.37
C ASP A 90 9.26 -0.13 14.29
N GLY A 91 8.39 -0.47 13.32
CA GLY A 91 8.76 -1.19 12.11
C GLY A 91 8.63 -2.71 12.21
N HIS A 92 8.04 -3.25 13.28
CA HIS A 92 7.73 -4.68 13.35
C HIS A 92 6.52 -5.03 12.47
N GLU A 93 6.64 -6.15 11.76
CA GLU A 93 5.55 -6.79 11.02
C GLU A 93 4.95 -7.91 11.86
N ILE A 94 3.64 -7.82 12.14
CA ILE A 94 2.91 -8.82 12.93
C ILE A 94 1.90 -9.51 12.00
N PRO A 95 1.87 -10.86 11.94
CA PRO A 95 0.89 -11.59 11.13
C PRO A 95 -0.50 -11.41 11.70
N VAL A 96 -1.48 -11.14 10.84
CA VAL A 96 -2.88 -10.93 11.21
C VAL A 96 -3.78 -11.68 10.22
N ILE A 97 -4.91 -12.19 10.70
CA ILE A 97 -5.96 -12.76 9.85
C ILE A 97 -7.27 -12.00 10.06
N SER A 98 -8.04 -11.81 9.00
CA SER A 98 -9.42 -11.32 9.13
C SER A 98 -10.39 -12.46 9.43
N GLY A 99 -11.31 -12.20 10.36
CA GLY A 99 -12.40 -13.10 10.67
C GLY A 99 -13.38 -13.24 9.52
N SER A 100 -14.19 -14.30 9.58
CA SER A 100 -15.38 -14.48 8.76
C SER A 100 -16.59 -14.72 9.66
N VAL A 101 -17.76 -14.25 9.25
CA VAL A 101 -19.00 -14.59 9.94
C VAL A 101 -19.37 -16.02 9.55
N PRO A 102 -19.50 -16.96 10.50
CA PRO A 102 -19.86 -18.33 10.18
C PRO A 102 -21.20 -18.40 9.42
N PRO A 103 -21.28 -19.10 8.27
CA PRO A 103 -22.49 -19.13 7.43
C PRO A 103 -23.74 -19.68 8.12
N HIS A 104 -23.56 -20.51 9.16
CA HIS A 104 -24.69 -21.06 9.92
C HIS A 104 -25.36 -20.02 10.82
N LEU A 105 -24.65 -18.98 11.25
CA LEU A 105 -25.20 -17.89 12.07
C LEU A 105 -25.96 -16.84 11.25
N THR A 106 -25.70 -16.73 9.95
CA THR A 106 -26.41 -15.81 9.04
C THR A 106 -27.70 -16.41 8.47
N ARG A 107 -27.83 -17.74 8.42
CA ARG A 107 -29.05 -18.43 7.98
C ARG A 107 -30.26 -18.13 8.88
N GLU A 108 -30.05 -17.93 10.17
CA GLU A 108 -31.14 -17.62 11.12
C GLU A 108 -31.65 -16.17 11.00
N LYS A 109 -30.90 -15.27 10.34
CA LYS A 109 -31.23 -13.83 10.22
C LYS A 109 -31.76 -13.42 8.84
N GLY A 110 -32.20 -14.36 8.01
CA GLY A 110 -32.83 -14.05 6.71
C GLY A 110 -31.90 -14.14 5.50
N GLY A 111 -30.72 -14.76 5.63
CA GLY A 111 -29.82 -15.05 4.51
C GLY A 111 -28.42 -14.42 4.69
N PRO A 112 -27.48 -14.69 3.76
CA PRO A 112 -26.15 -14.12 3.81
C PRO A 112 -26.20 -12.61 3.54
N THR A 113 -26.08 -11.80 4.58
CA THR A 113 -25.84 -10.36 4.48
C THR A 113 -24.34 -10.10 4.34
N MET A 114 -23.98 -9.24 3.39
CA MET A 114 -22.61 -8.70 3.29
C MET A 114 -22.22 -8.05 4.62
N PRO A 115 -21.14 -8.49 5.30
CA PRO A 115 -20.68 -7.79 6.49
C PRO A 115 -20.16 -6.40 6.09
N ALA A 116 -20.42 -5.39 6.91
CA ALA A 116 -19.68 -4.14 6.79
C ALA A 116 -18.22 -4.39 7.18
N ILE A 117 -17.28 -3.67 6.56
CA ILE A 117 -15.85 -3.84 6.87
C ILE A 117 -15.57 -3.54 8.35
N ALA A 118 -16.22 -2.52 8.92
CA ALA A 118 -16.14 -2.19 10.34
C ALA A 118 -16.54 -3.35 11.27
N ASP A 119 -17.39 -4.27 10.79
CA ASP A 119 -17.82 -5.45 11.54
C ASP A 119 -16.81 -6.61 11.46
N ILE A 120 -15.91 -6.60 10.47
CA ILE A 120 -14.85 -7.60 10.32
C ILE A 120 -13.83 -7.40 11.44
N VAL A 121 -13.58 -8.48 12.17
CA VAL A 121 -12.56 -8.52 13.23
C VAL A 121 -11.23 -8.93 12.61
N PHE A 122 -10.14 -8.30 13.03
CA PHE A 122 -8.79 -8.72 12.70
C PHE A 122 -8.15 -9.34 13.94
N ASP A 123 -7.44 -10.44 13.77
CA ASP A 123 -6.89 -11.24 14.87
C ASP A 123 -5.40 -11.52 14.64
N GLY A 124 -4.59 -11.14 15.64
CA GLY A 124 -3.15 -11.40 15.70
C GLY A 124 -2.77 -12.54 16.64
N GLY A 125 -3.75 -13.21 17.28
CA GLY A 125 -3.54 -14.34 18.18
C GLY A 125 -3.20 -13.96 19.63
N PHE A 126 -3.52 -12.73 20.05
CA PHE A 126 -3.26 -12.25 21.41
C PHE A 126 -4.38 -12.67 22.38
N ALA A 127 -4.01 -12.98 23.63
CA ALA A 127 -4.95 -13.39 24.68
C ALA A 127 -5.80 -12.22 25.20
N ASP A 128 -5.23 -11.02 25.23
CA ASP A 128 -5.90 -9.81 25.67
C ASP A 128 -5.27 -8.54 25.09
N LYS A 129 -5.89 -7.40 25.40
CA LYS A 129 -5.41 -6.08 25.00
C LYS A 129 -3.97 -5.78 25.46
N ALA A 130 -3.62 -6.17 26.69
CA ALA A 130 -2.33 -5.84 27.27
C ALA A 130 -1.20 -6.60 26.56
N GLU A 131 -1.44 -7.84 26.17
CA GLU A 131 -0.50 -8.62 25.37
C GLU A 131 -0.30 -7.98 24.00
N ALA A 132 -1.36 -7.63 23.27
CA ALA A 132 -1.25 -6.92 21.99
C ALA A 132 -0.46 -5.59 22.11
N GLU A 133 -0.73 -4.81 23.16
CA GLU A 133 0.00 -3.57 23.43
C GLU A 133 1.47 -3.80 23.80
N SER A 134 1.81 -4.94 24.42
CA SER A 134 3.20 -5.31 24.74
C SER A 134 4.05 -5.60 23.50
N PHE A 135 3.41 -6.01 22.39
CA PHE A 135 4.03 -6.17 21.07
C PHE A 135 4.13 -4.85 20.28
N GLY A 136 3.81 -3.72 20.91
CA GLY A 136 3.93 -2.39 20.30
C GLY A 136 2.71 -1.93 19.49
N ILE A 137 1.67 -2.77 19.38
CA ILE A 137 0.46 -2.45 18.61
C ILE A 137 -0.30 -1.30 19.26
N ARG A 138 -0.68 -0.29 18.48
CA ARG A 138 -1.48 0.84 18.92
C ARG A 138 -2.52 1.22 17.86
N PRO A 139 -3.63 1.87 18.25
CA PRO A 139 -4.49 2.56 17.29
C PRO A 139 -3.68 3.51 16.40
N GLY A 140 -3.97 3.51 15.10
CA GLY A 140 -3.20 4.21 14.07
C GLY A 140 -2.22 3.33 13.29
N ASP A 141 -1.83 2.17 13.83
CA ASP A 141 -0.98 1.22 13.11
C ASP A 141 -1.71 0.68 11.88
N THR A 142 -0.96 0.42 10.80
CA THR A 142 -1.53 0.04 9.51
C THR A 142 -1.54 -1.47 9.33
N ILE A 143 -2.53 -1.97 8.61
CA ILE A 143 -2.66 -3.37 8.23
C ILE A 143 -2.74 -3.46 6.72
N VAL A 144 -1.83 -4.22 6.11
CA VAL A 144 -1.74 -4.38 4.65
C VAL A 144 -1.89 -5.85 4.26
N PRO A 145 -2.39 -6.16 3.05
CA PRO A 145 -2.50 -7.55 2.59
C PRO A 145 -1.16 -8.29 2.65
N ASP A 146 -1.18 -9.54 3.11
CA ASP A 146 -0.02 -10.42 3.06
C ASP A 146 -0.04 -11.24 1.77
N SER A 147 0.67 -10.74 0.76
CA SER A 147 0.78 -11.39 -0.54
C SER A 147 2.15 -11.13 -1.16
N SER A 148 2.78 -12.20 -1.63
CA SER A 148 4.04 -12.18 -2.36
C SER A 148 3.80 -12.11 -3.87
N ALA A 149 4.70 -11.45 -4.59
CA ALA A 149 4.74 -11.52 -6.04
C ALA A 149 5.15 -12.93 -6.48
N ILE A 150 4.32 -13.59 -7.28
CA ILE A 150 4.58 -14.92 -7.85
C ILE A 150 4.26 -14.92 -9.34
N LEU A 151 4.93 -15.80 -10.09
CA LEU A 151 4.58 -16.04 -11.49
C LEU A 151 3.40 -17.01 -11.59
N THR A 152 2.58 -16.83 -12.64
CA THR A 152 1.58 -17.83 -13.03
C THR A 152 2.26 -19.11 -13.51
N ALA A 153 1.51 -20.22 -13.56
CA ALA A 153 2.05 -21.53 -13.92
C ALA A 153 2.76 -21.60 -15.28
N ASN A 154 2.47 -20.67 -16.19
CA ASN A 154 3.14 -20.55 -17.50
C ASN A 154 4.23 -19.48 -17.56
N GLU A 155 4.55 -18.85 -16.43
CA GLU A 155 5.59 -17.82 -16.26
C GLU A 155 5.39 -16.54 -17.08
N LYS A 156 4.18 -16.30 -17.61
CA LYS A 156 3.88 -15.13 -18.46
C LYS A 156 3.25 -13.96 -17.72
N ASN A 157 2.61 -14.22 -16.58
CA ASN A 157 1.92 -13.20 -15.80
C ASN A 157 2.36 -13.27 -14.33
N ILE A 158 2.17 -12.18 -13.61
CA ILE A 158 2.54 -12.07 -12.20
C ILE A 158 1.27 -11.85 -11.37
N ILE A 159 1.16 -12.56 -10.25
CA ILE A 159 0.15 -12.37 -9.21
C ILE A 159 0.84 -11.67 -8.04
N SER A 160 0.32 -10.54 -7.58
CA SER A 160 0.86 -9.79 -6.45
C SER A 160 -0.20 -8.89 -5.82
N LYS A 161 0.05 -8.39 -4.61
CA LYS A 161 -0.62 -7.19 -4.09
C LYS A 161 -0.06 -5.91 -4.72
N ALA A 162 -0.77 -4.81 -4.51
CA ALA A 162 -0.35 -3.45 -4.83
C ALA A 162 0.03 -3.20 -6.31
N TRP A 163 -0.50 -4.02 -7.24
CA TRP A 163 -0.38 -3.75 -8.68
C TRP A 163 -0.83 -2.32 -9.00
N ASP A 164 -1.97 -1.95 -8.43
CA ASP A 164 -2.47 -0.58 -8.33
C ASP A 164 -1.78 0.14 -7.15
N ASN A 165 -0.85 1.07 -7.35
CA ASN A 165 -0.24 1.49 -8.62
C ASN A 165 1.28 1.33 -8.61
N ARG A 166 1.80 0.28 -7.96
CA ARG A 166 3.25 -0.01 -7.98
C ARG A 166 3.75 -0.39 -9.36
N TYR A 167 2.88 -0.84 -10.26
CA TYR A 167 3.25 -0.97 -11.66
C TYR A 167 3.52 0.40 -12.31
N GLY A 168 2.71 1.42 -12.02
CA GLY A 168 3.00 2.79 -12.46
C GLY A 168 4.32 3.31 -11.89
N VAL A 169 4.62 3.01 -10.61
CA VAL A 169 5.91 3.36 -9.99
C VAL A 169 7.08 2.72 -10.74
N LEU A 170 6.96 1.44 -11.11
CA LEU A 170 7.94 0.76 -11.95
C LEU A 170 8.08 1.45 -13.31
N MET A 171 6.98 1.70 -14.01
CA MET A 171 6.99 2.34 -15.32
C MET A 171 7.61 3.74 -15.29
N VAL A 172 7.43 4.50 -14.21
CA VAL A 172 8.08 5.80 -13.99
C VAL A 172 9.60 5.64 -13.89
N SER A 173 10.09 4.67 -13.10
CA SER A 173 11.53 4.41 -13.01
C SER A 173 12.13 3.93 -14.32
N GLU A 174 11.45 3.01 -15.03
CA GLU A 174 11.90 2.50 -16.34
C GLU A 174 11.93 3.61 -17.39
N LEU A 175 10.95 4.52 -17.38
CA LEU A 175 10.93 5.67 -18.28
C LEU A 175 12.10 6.63 -17.99
N ALA A 176 12.42 6.87 -16.72
CA ALA A 176 13.58 7.69 -16.36
C ALA A 176 14.88 7.06 -16.87
N GLU A 177 15.07 5.75 -16.64
CA GLU A 177 16.23 5.01 -17.12
C GLU A 177 16.33 5.02 -18.65
N ALA A 178 15.23 4.75 -19.35
CA ALA A 178 15.20 4.74 -20.82
C ALA A 178 15.56 6.10 -21.43
N LEU A 179 15.20 7.21 -20.77
CA LEU A 179 15.51 8.58 -21.19
C LEU A 179 16.85 9.10 -20.64
N SER A 180 17.60 8.28 -19.91
CA SER A 180 18.87 8.67 -19.29
C SER A 180 19.87 9.17 -20.33
N GLY A 181 20.49 10.33 -20.07
CA GLY A 181 21.43 10.98 -20.97
C GLY A 181 20.83 11.59 -22.25
N GLN A 182 19.51 11.46 -22.48
CA GLN A 182 18.85 12.06 -23.64
C GLN A 182 18.44 13.51 -23.36
N LYS A 183 18.61 14.38 -24.37
CA LYS A 183 18.07 15.74 -24.35
C LYS A 183 16.60 15.72 -24.77
N LEU A 184 15.74 16.36 -23.98
CA LEU A 184 14.31 16.40 -24.23
C LEU A 184 13.88 17.80 -24.65
N GLY A 185 12.95 17.88 -25.60
CA GLY A 185 12.28 19.12 -25.99
C GLY A 185 11.17 19.56 -25.04
N ASN A 186 11.04 18.90 -23.88
CA ASN A 186 10.09 19.19 -22.83
C ASN A 186 10.77 19.13 -21.46
N GLU A 187 10.20 19.84 -20.51
CA GLU A 187 10.56 19.77 -19.10
C GLU A 187 9.76 18.60 -18.48
N LEU A 188 10.45 17.52 -18.11
CA LEU A 188 9.80 16.28 -17.74
C LEU A 188 9.87 16.04 -16.23
N TYR A 189 8.71 15.88 -15.61
CA TYR A 189 8.53 15.49 -14.21
C TYR A 189 8.05 14.04 -14.16
N LEU A 190 8.77 13.20 -13.44
CA LEU A 190 8.55 11.75 -13.32
C LEU A 190 8.51 11.39 -11.85
N GLY A 191 7.40 10.85 -11.36
CA GLY A 191 7.33 10.55 -9.93
C GLY A 191 6.03 9.97 -9.42
N SER A 192 5.88 10.07 -8.11
CA SER A 192 4.74 9.57 -7.35
C SER A 192 4.48 10.39 -6.11
#